data_AF-A0A7X2PNK7-F1
#
_entry.id   AF-A0A7X2PNK7-F1
#
_cell.length_a   1.000
_cell.length_b   1.000
_cell.length_c   1.000
_cell.angle_alpha   90.00
_cell.angle_beta   90.00
_cell.angle_gamma   90.00
#
_symmetry.space_group_name_H-M   'P 1'
#
loop_
_entity.id
_entity.type
_entity.pdbx_description
1 polymer ?
#
loop_
_entity_poly.entity_id
_entity_poly.type
_entity_poly.pdbx_seq_one_letter_code
_entity_poly.pdbx_strand_id
1 'polypeptide(L)'
;RGAFRTPFWIEGWALYWEMRLWDLGFPQTPENRIGMLFWRMHRCARILFSLNFHLEKWTAQQCVDFLVDRVGHERENAAAEVRRSFEANYSPLYQAAYMLGGLQFRALHTELVASGKMTERNFHDTILQSGSMPVELVRASLLKQPLTPGFQSSWRFYGQP
;
A
#
# COMPACT_ATOMS: atom_id res chain seq x y z
N ARG A 1 -18.81 8.99 -10.88
CA ARG A 1 -18.37 8.40 -9.58
C ARG A 1 -16.85 8.08 -9.53
N GLY A 2 -16.02 8.53 -10.48
CA GLY A 2 -14.59 8.17 -10.54
C GLY A 2 -13.59 9.14 -9.89
N ALA A 3 -14.00 10.34 -9.48
CA ALA A 3 -13.08 11.42 -9.09
C ALA A 3 -12.25 11.15 -7.82
N PHE A 4 -12.67 10.21 -6.97
CA PHE A 4 -12.01 9.92 -5.68
C PHE A 4 -11.46 8.50 -5.58
N ARG A 5 -11.52 7.70 -6.66
CA ARG A 5 -10.94 6.35 -6.66
C ARG A 5 -9.42 6.47 -6.70
N THR A 6 -8.74 5.82 -5.76
CA THR A 6 -7.29 5.85 -5.68
C THR A 6 -6.74 4.47 -5.29
N PRO A 7 -5.66 3.99 -5.93
CA PRO A 7 -5.06 2.72 -5.56
C PRO A 7 -4.48 2.77 -4.14
N PHE A 8 -4.13 3.96 -3.64
CA PHE A 8 -3.61 4.14 -2.28
C PHE A 8 -4.63 3.75 -1.21
N TRP A 9 -5.92 3.87 -1.51
CA TRP A 9 -6.97 3.40 -0.61
C TRP A 9 -7.16 1.88 -0.77
N ILE A 10 -7.41 1.40 -1.98
CA ILE A 10 -7.79 0.00 -2.21
C ILE A 10 -6.63 -0.96 -1.92
N GLU A 11 -5.50 -0.73 -2.56
CA GLU A 11 -4.32 -1.59 -2.44
C GLU A 11 -3.63 -1.37 -1.09
N GLY A 12 -3.65 -0.12 -0.61
CA GLY A 12 -3.15 0.23 0.72
C GLY A 12 -3.94 -0.43 1.84
N TRP A 13 -5.26 -0.46 1.74
CA TRP A 13 -6.13 -1.12 2.73
C TRP A 13 -5.89 -2.62 2.80
N ALA A 14 -5.73 -3.28 1.64
CA ALA A 14 -5.39 -4.69 1.58
C ALA A 14 -4.04 -4.97 2.27
N LEU A 15 -2.99 -4.19 1.94
CA LEU A 15 -1.69 -4.37 2.56
C LEU A 15 -1.67 -4.02 4.06
N TYR A 16 -2.48 -3.05 4.50
CA TYR A 16 -2.69 -2.77 5.92
C TYR A 16 -3.18 -4.01 6.66
N TRP A 17 -4.17 -4.72 6.11
CA TRP A 17 -4.68 -5.95 6.72
C TRP A 17 -3.64 -7.05 6.79
N GLU A 18 -2.82 -7.22 5.77
CA GLU A 18 -1.74 -8.21 5.82
C GLU A 18 -0.71 -7.89 6.90
N MET A 19 -0.34 -6.62 7.08
CA MET A 19 0.53 -6.20 8.18
C MET A 19 -0.17 -6.37 9.54
N ARG A 20 -1.45 -6.02 9.65
CA ARG A 20 -2.21 -6.14 10.90
C ARG A 20 -2.38 -7.60 11.32
N LEU A 21 -2.72 -8.47 10.39
CA LEU A 21 -2.85 -9.92 10.62
C LEU A 21 -1.50 -10.53 11.02
N TRP A 22 -0.40 -10.11 10.38
CA TRP A 22 0.94 -10.48 10.83
C TRP A 22 1.17 -10.09 12.30
N ASP A 23 0.88 -8.84 12.67
CA ASP A 23 1.05 -8.34 14.04
C ASP A 23 0.13 -9.07 15.06
N LEU A 24 -1.02 -9.59 14.61
CA LEU A 24 -1.94 -10.43 15.40
C LEU A 24 -1.51 -11.90 15.50
N GLY A 25 -0.38 -12.27 14.91
CA GLY A 25 0.10 -13.64 14.90
C GLY A 25 -0.68 -14.56 13.96
N PHE A 26 -1.42 -14.04 12.97
CA PHE A 26 -2.17 -14.85 12.00
C PHE A 26 -1.34 -15.96 11.31
N PRO A 27 -0.09 -15.73 10.84
CA PRO A 27 0.71 -16.79 10.25
C PRO A 27 1.28 -17.73 11.34
N GLN A 28 0.57 -18.82 11.59
CA GLN A 28 0.89 -19.78 12.65
C GLN A 28 2.05 -20.70 12.26
N THR A 29 2.16 -21.11 10.99
CA THR A 29 3.20 -22.04 10.53
C THR A 29 4.35 -21.34 9.79
N PRO A 30 5.54 -21.95 9.71
CA PRO A 30 6.65 -21.43 8.90
C PRO A 30 6.27 -21.17 7.44
N GLU A 31 5.45 -22.04 6.84
CA GLU A 31 4.99 -21.92 5.45
C GLU A 31 4.10 -20.69 5.26
N ASN A 32 3.19 -20.42 6.20
CA ASN A 32 2.37 -19.20 6.17
C ASN A 32 3.24 -17.95 6.28
N ARG A 33 4.24 -17.97 7.16
CA ARG A 33 5.19 -16.86 7.34
C ARG A 33 5.97 -16.61 6.06
N ILE A 34 6.53 -17.66 5.46
CA ILE A 34 7.26 -17.58 4.19
C ILE A 34 6.36 -17.02 3.09
N GLY A 35 5.12 -17.50 2.96
CA GLY A 35 4.16 -17.00 1.96
C GLY A 35 3.88 -15.51 2.11
N MET A 36 3.56 -15.05 3.32
CA MET A 36 3.33 -13.62 3.57
C MET A 36 4.58 -12.78 3.30
N LEU A 37 5.76 -13.25 3.71
CA LEU A 37 7.03 -12.56 3.47
C LEU A 37 7.40 -12.51 1.98
N PHE A 38 7.15 -13.59 1.23
CA PHE A 38 7.35 -13.63 -0.22
C PHE A 38 6.51 -12.58 -0.93
N TRP A 39 5.21 -12.50 -0.64
CA TRP A 39 4.33 -11.50 -1.25
C TRP A 39 4.62 -10.08 -0.80
N ARG A 40 5.13 -9.90 0.43
CA ARG A 40 5.63 -8.59 0.88
C ARG A 40 6.89 -8.18 0.12
N MET A 41 7.86 -9.09 -0.04
CA MET A 41 9.08 -8.87 -0.81
C MET A 41 8.78 -8.55 -2.28
N HIS A 42 7.86 -9.31 -2.90
CA HIS A 42 7.41 -9.06 -4.26
C HIS A 42 6.83 -7.65 -4.46
N ARG A 43 6.00 -7.18 -3.52
CA ARG A 43 5.48 -5.79 -3.58
C ARG A 43 6.57 -4.74 -3.41
N CYS A 44 7.53 -4.95 -2.51
CA CYS A 44 8.69 -4.07 -2.41
C CYS A 44 9.48 -4.03 -3.73
N ALA A 45 9.69 -5.18 -4.36
CA ALA A 45 10.37 -5.28 -5.64
C ALA A 45 9.62 -4.55 -6.77
N ARG A 46 8.28 -4.65 -6.81
CA ARG A 46 7.42 -3.90 -7.76
C ARG A 46 7.59 -2.41 -7.69
N ILE A 47 7.75 -1.87 -6.48
CA ILE A 47 7.99 -0.43 -6.28
C ILE A 47 9.35 -0.07 -6.88
N LEU A 48 10.39 -0.83 -6.56
CA LEU A 48 11.75 -0.54 -7.01
C LEU A 48 11.88 -0.62 -8.53
N PHE A 49 11.44 -1.71 -9.16
CA PHE A 49 11.57 -1.82 -10.61
C PHE A 49 10.68 -0.80 -11.32
N SER A 50 9.47 -0.52 -10.82
CA SER A 50 8.55 0.40 -11.49
C SER A 50 9.08 1.83 -11.46
N LEU A 51 9.62 2.27 -10.32
CA LEU A 51 10.25 3.59 -10.23
C LEU A 51 11.51 3.68 -11.09
N ASN A 52 12.38 2.66 -11.08
CA ASN A 52 13.59 2.70 -11.91
C ASN A 52 13.26 2.69 -13.41
N PHE A 53 12.24 1.95 -13.84
CA PHE A 53 11.80 1.95 -15.23
C PHE A 53 11.26 3.33 -15.66
N HIS A 54 10.34 3.91 -14.89
CA HIS A 54 9.75 5.21 -15.22
C HIS A 54 10.71 6.40 -15.04
N LEU A 55 11.80 6.22 -14.29
CA LEU A 55 12.90 7.17 -14.20
C LEU A 55 14.00 6.91 -15.24
N GLU A 56 13.75 6.01 -16.20
CA GLU A 56 14.67 5.65 -17.29
C GLU A 56 16.04 5.11 -16.81
N LYS A 57 16.11 4.62 -15.57
CA LYS A 57 17.32 4.04 -15.00
C LYS A 57 17.49 2.58 -15.41
N TRP A 58 16.38 1.85 -15.57
CA TRP A 58 16.37 0.44 -15.95
C TRP A 58 15.55 0.22 -17.21
N THR A 59 16.02 -0.72 -18.03
CA THR A 59 15.27 -1.31 -19.14
C THR A 59 14.22 -2.31 -18.61
N ALA A 60 13.24 -2.67 -19.46
CA ALA A 60 12.27 -3.72 -19.11
C ALA A 60 12.96 -5.06 -18.78
N GLN A 61 14.02 -5.42 -19.51
CA GLN A 61 14.78 -6.65 -19.25
C GLN A 61 15.44 -6.63 -17.88
N GLN A 62 16.06 -5.52 -17.49
CA GLN A 62 16.63 -5.36 -16.14
C GLN A 62 15.57 -5.46 -15.03
N CYS A 63 14.33 -5.05 -15.29
CA CYS A 63 13.23 -5.24 -14.35
C CYS A 63 12.87 -6.74 -14.19
N VAL A 64 12.87 -7.50 -15.30
CA VAL A 64 12.61 -8.95 -15.28
C VAL A 64 13.73 -9.66 -14.52
N ASP A 65 14.99 -9.36 -14.85
CA ASP A 65 16.15 -9.95 -14.19
C ASP A 65 16.16 -9.66 -12.69
N PHE A 66 15.80 -8.44 -12.29
CA PHE A 66 15.66 -8.08 -10.88
C PHE A 66 14.62 -8.95 -10.14
N LEU A 67 13.47 -9.25 -10.76
CA LEU A 67 12.45 -10.11 -10.14
C LEU A 67 12.90 -11.57 -10.03
N VAL A 68 13.63 -12.07 -11.04
CA VAL A 68 14.21 -13.42 -11.00
C VAL A 68 15.25 -13.49 -9.89
N ASP A 69 16.24 -12.60 -9.91
CA ASP A 69 17.43 -12.69 -9.05
C ASP A 69 17.15 -12.34 -7.59
N ARG A 70 16.22 -11.41 -7.33
CA ARG A 70 15.98 -10.88 -5.97
C ARG A 70 14.74 -11.43 -5.30
N VAL A 71 13.75 -11.89 -6.06
CA VAL A 71 12.48 -12.39 -5.53
C VAL A 71 12.33 -13.89 -5.76
N GLY A 72 13.01 -14.45 -6.78
CA GLY A 72 12.93 -15.87 -7.12
C GLY A 72 11.72 -16.21 -8.01
N HIS A 73 11.25 -15.26 -8.83
CA HIS A 73 10.20 -15.55 -9.80
C HIS A 73 10.74 -16.38 -10.97
N GLU A 74 9.91 -17.28 -11.48
CA GLU A 74 10.13 -17.88 -12.80
C GLU A 74 10.17 -16.79 -13.87
N ARG A 75 11.06 -16.94 -14.85
CA ARG A 75 11.36 -15.88 -15.83
C ARG A 75 10.14 -15.44 -16.63
N GLU A 76 9.29 -16.38 -17.05
CA GLU A 76 8.04 -16.07 -17.76
C GLU A 76 7.04 -15.32 -16.89
N ASN A 77 6.92 -15.69 -15.61
CA ASN A 77 6.05 -14.99 -14.66
C ASN A 77 6.57 -13.57 -14.37
N ALA A 78 7.89 -13.41 -14.23
CA ALA A 78 8.52 -12.11 -14.09
C ALA A 78 8.28 -11.21 -15.31
N ALA A 79 8.40 -11.76 -16.52
CA ALA A 79 8.14 -11.03 -17.77
C ALA A 79 6.68 -10.59 -17.88
N ALA A 80 5.72 -11.46 -17.51
CA ALA A 80 4.31 -11.11 -17.48
C ALA A 80 4.01 -10.00 -16.46
N GLU A 81 4.59 -10.06 -15.27
CA GLU A 81 4.39 -9.05 -14.23
C GLU A 81 4.97 -7.68 -14.62
N VAL A 82 6.17 -7.66 -15.20
CA VAL A 82 6.80 -6.43 -15.69
C VAL A 82 5.96 -5.81 -16.81
N ARG A 83 5.51 -6.61 -17.77
CA ARG A 83 4.64 -6.14 -18.86
C ARG A 83 3.37 -5.51 -18.31
N ARG A 84 2.65 -6.23 -17.43
CA ARG A 84 1.41 -5.77 -16.80
C ARG A 84 1.62 -4.48 -16.01
N SER A 85 2.77 -4.33 -15.36
CA SER A 85 3.10 -3.15 -14.56
C SER A 85 3.31 -1.88 -15.38
N PHE A 86 3.52 -2.00 -16.69
CA PHE A 86 3.74 -0.89 -17.62
C PHE A 86 2.63 -0.74 -18.67
N GLU A 87 1.56 -1.56 -18.58
CA GLU A 87 0.38 -1.38 -19.42
C GLU A 87 -0.26 -0.01 -19.19
N ALA A 88 -0.75 0.61 -20.27
CA ALA A 88 -1.17 2.02 -20.34
C ALA A 88 -2.25 2.47 -19.32
N ASN A 89 -2.86 1.52 -18.61
CA ASN A 89 -3.91 1.79 -17.62
C ASN A 89 -3.38 1.99 -16.19
N TYR A 90 -2.08 1.78 -15.94
CA TYR A 90 -1.48 1.95 -14.62
C TYR A 90 -0.61 3.20 -14.54
N SER A 91 -0.87 4.03 -13.53
CA SER A 91 0.01 5.15 -13.18
C SER A 91 1.38 4.62 -12.72
N PRO A 92 2.49 5.35 -12.95
CA PRO A 92 3.80 5.01 -12.38
C PRO A 92 3.78 4.82 -10.84
N LEU A 93 2.85 5.47 -10.15
CA LEU A 93 2.70 5.37 -8.70
C LEU A 93 1.83 4.19 -8.24
N TYR A 94 1.21 3.44 -9.16
CA TYR A 94 0.30 2.34 -8.80
C TYR A 94 1.00 1.28 -7.94
N GLN A 95 2.24 0.92 -8.29
CA GLN A 95 3.00 -0.08 -7.54
C GLN A 95 3.37 0.43 -6.14
N ALA A 96 3.68 1.72 -6.00
CA ALA A 96 3.96 2.37 -4.71
C ALA A 96 2.70 2.50 -3.84
N ALA A 97 1.52 2.55 -4.45
CA ALA A 97 0.25 2.76 -3.75
C ALA A 97 -0.06 1.67 -2.70
N TYR A 98 0.34 0.42 -2.95
CA TYR A 98 0.24 -0.67 -1.97
C TYR A 98 0.95 -0.29 -0.66
N MET A 99 2.27 -0.03 -0.72
CA MET A 99 3.08 0.24 0.46
C MET A 99 2.74 1.58 1.09
N LEU A 100 2.65 2.64 0.28
CA LEU A 100 2.38 3.98 0.81
C LEU A 100 1.00 4.04 1.46
N GLY A 101 -0.03 3.50 0.81
CA GLY A 101 -1.37 3.40 1.39
C GLY A 101 -1.42 2.54 2.65
N GLY A 102 -0.75 1.38 2.63
CA GLY A 102 -0.67 0.49 3.80
C GLY A 102 0.01 1.16 4.99
N LEU A 103 1.08 1.92 4.76
CA LEU A 103 1.75 2.70 5.80
C LEU A 103 0.87 3.83 6.35
N GLN A 104 0.10 4.51 5.48
CA GLN A 104 -0.85 5.53 5.92
C GLN A 104 -1.93 4.93 6.85
N PHE A 105 -2.56 3.82 6.47
CA PHE A 105 -3.56 3.16 7.33
C PHE A 105 -2.94 2.62 8.62
N ARG A 106 -1.71 2.10 8.58
CA ARG A 106 -1.00 1.67 9.77
C ARG A 106 -0.70 2.84 10.71
N ALA A 107 -0.31 4.00 10.17
CA ALA A 107 -0.10 5.21 10.96
C ALA A 107 -1.40 5.70 11.61
N LEU A 108 -2.53 5.66 10.89
CA LEU A 108 -3.84 5.98 11.46
C LEU A 108 -4.26 5.03 12.58
N HIS A 109 -4.02 3.73 12.38
CA HIS A 109 -4.29 2.73 13.41
C HIS A 109 -3.45 3.00 14.67
N THR A 110 -2.17 3.32 14.51
CA THR A 110 -1.32 3.73 15.64
C THR A 110 -1.83 5.01 16.31
N GLU A 111 -2.16 6.04 15.52
CA GLU A 111 -2.60 7.35 16.00
C GLU A 111 -3.91 7.27 16.79
N LEU A 112 -4.84 6.40 16.39
CA LEU A 112 -6.21 6.38 16.90
C LEU A 112 -6.53 5.15 17.73
N VAL A 113 -6.13 3.96 17.30
CA VAL A 113 -6.48 2.71 17.96
C VAL A 113 -5.44 2.32 18.99
N ALA A 114 -4.17 2.23 18.60
CA ALA A 114 -3.10 1.85 19.53
C ALA A 114 -2.89 2.87 20.66
N SER A 115 -3.21 4.15 20.40
CA SER A 115 -3.21 5.21 21.41
C SER A 115 -4.42 5.20 22.36
N GLY A 116 -5.41 4.34 22.12
CA GLY A 116 -6.63 4.23 22.92
C GLY A 116 -7.72 5.26 22.61
N LYS A 117 -7.56 6.11 21.60
CA LYS A 117 -8.58 7.12 21.22
C LYS A 117 -9.80 6.51 20.53
N MET A 118 -9.68 5.31 19.97
CA MET A 118 -10.70 4.65 19.17
C MET A 118 -10.62 3.13 19.33
N THR A 119 -11.76 2.44 19.22
CA THR A 119 -11.79 0.98 19.19
C THR A 119 -11.46 0.46 17.79
N GLU A 120 -10.97 -0.77 17.69
CA GLU A 120 -10.74 -1.47 16.40
C GLU A 120 -11.99 -1.43 15.51
N ARG A 121 -13.15 -1.79 16.08
CA ARG A 121 -14.44 -1.81 15.38
C ARG A 121 -14.79 -0.44 14.80
N ASN A 122 -14.76 0.61 15.62
CA ASN A 122 -15.13 1.95 15.14
C ASN A 122 -14.18 2.45 14.06
N PHE A 123 -12.88 2.14 14.19
CA PHE A 123 -11.87 2.50 13.20
C PHE A 123 -12.13 1.81 11.85
N HIS A 124 -12.28 0.48 11.83
CA HIS A 124 -12.52 -0.26 10.58
C HIS A 124 -13.89 0.05 9.96
N ASP A 125 -14.95 0.13 10.77
CA ASP A 125 -16.30 0.44 10.30
C ASP A 125 -16.35 1.81 9.64
N THR A 126 -15.75 2.84 10.25
CA THR A 126 -15.74 4.20 9.69
C THR A 126 -15.01 4.24 8.35
N ILE A 127 -13.87 3.55 8.21
CA ILE A 127 -13.10 3.51 6.96
C ILE A 127 -13.92 2.85 5.85
N LEU A 128 -14.52 1.70 6.12
CA LEU A 128 -15.29 0.95 5.12
C LEU A 128 -16.57 1.68 4.71
N GLN A 129 -17.27 2.30 5.66
CA GLN A 129 -18.48 3.08 5.37
C GLN A 129 -18.19 4.37 4.59
N SER A 130 -17.01 4.97 4.77
CA SER A 130 -16.60 6.17 4.03
C SER A 130 -16.37 5.90 2.53
N GLY A 131 -16.07 4.65 2.16
CA GLY A 131 -15.70 4.27 0.80
C GLY A 131 -14.32 4.79 0.37
N SER A 132 -13.95 4.53 -0.88
CA SER A 132 -12.65 4.93 -1.43
C SER A 132 -12.52 6.44 -1.56
N MET A 133 -11.51 7.00 -0.89
CA MET A 133 -11.09 8.40 -0.99
C MET A 133 -9.60 8.53 -0.64
N PRO A 134 -8.93 9.68 -0.90
CA PRO A 134 -7.59 9.92 -0.41
C PRO A 134 -7.47 9.65 1.10
N VAL A 135 -6.38 8.99 1.54
CA VAL A 135 -6.25 8.53 2.94
C VAL A 135 -6.21 9.71 3.94
N GLU A 136 -5.79 10.90 3.51
CA GLU A 136 -5.94 12.13 4.31
C GLU A 136 -7.40 12.46 4.62
N LEU A 137 -8.31 12.28 3.65
CA LEU A 137 -9.73 12.54 3.89
C LEU A 137 -10.35 11.46 4.78
N VAL A 138 -9.83 10.22 4.71
CA VAL A 138 -10.16 9.18 5.69
C VAL A 138 -9.73 9.62 7.10
N ARG A 139 -8.51 10.15 7.25
CA ARG A 139 -8.01 10.70 8.51
C ARG A 139 -8.91 11.82 9.04
N ALA A 140 -9.28 12.77 8.19
CA ALA A 140 -10.18 13.86 8.57
C ALA A 140 -11.57 13.34 9.00
N SER A 141 -12.11 12.34 8.30
CA SER A 141 -13.36 11.66 8.67
C SER A 141 -13.27 11.01 10.06
N LEU A 142 -12.21 10.23 10.31
CA LEU A 142 -11.96 9.58 11.60
C LEU A 142 -11.80 10.57 12.76
N LEU A 143 -11.15 11.71 12.50
CA LEU A 143 -10.94 12.77 13.49
C LEU A 143 -12.12 13.73 13.62
N LYS A 144 -13.15 13.60 12.78
CA LYS A 144 -14.24 14.57 12.64
C LYS A 144 -13.70 16.00 12.40
N GLN A 145 -12.61 16.10 11.66
CA GLN A 145 -11.97 17.37 11.35
C GLN A 145 -12.80 18.13 10.30
N PRO A 146 -13.26 19.36 10.58
CA PRO A 146 -13.91 20.17 9.57
C PRO A 146 -12.91 20.55 8.48
N LEU A 147 -13.28 20.32 7.22
CA LEU A 147 -12.49 20.66 6.04
C LEU A 147 -13.00 21.94 5.40
N THR A 148 -12.09 22.79 4.94
CA THR A 148 -12.41 23.97 4.14
C THR A 148 -12.00 23.75 2.68
N PRO A 149 -12.57 24.50 1.70
CA PRO A 149 -12.21 24.35 0.28
C PRO A 149 -10.72 24.53 -0.04
N GLY A 150 -9.95 25.18 0.82
CA GLY A 150 -8.50 25.38 0.69
C GLY A 150 -7.64 24.42 1.52
N PHE A 151 -8.22 23.33 2.05
CA PHE A 151 -7.48 22.39 2.88
C PHE A 151 -6.29 21.78 2.13
N GLN A 152 -5.11 21.86 2.75
CA GLN A 152 -3.89 21.22 2.28
C GLN A 152 -3.43 20.19 3.31
N SER A 153 -3.06 19.00 2.84
CA SER A 153 -2.49 17.98 3.72
C SER A 153 -1.11 18.43 4.22
N SER A 154 -0.93 18.42 5.54
CA SER A 154 0.36 18.57 6.22
C SER A 154 0.80 17.27 6.90
N TRP A 155 0.04 16.19 6.73
CA TRP A 155 0.24 14.95 7.46
C TRP A 155 1.51 14.23 7.03
N ARG A 156 2.39 13.97 8.00
CA ARG A 156 3.58 13.14 7.85
C ARG A 156 3.30 11.79 8.52
N PHE A 157 2.91 10.81 7.70
CA PHE A 157 2.51 9.47 8.16
C PHE A 157 3.70 8.50 8.34
N TYR A 158 4.90 8.88 7.90
CA TYR A 158 6.09 8.05 7.93
C TYR A 158 7.31 8.88 8.33
N GLY A 159 8.16 8.33 9.20
CA GLY A 159 9.29 9.05 9.82
C GLY A 159 8.97 9.54 11.24
N GLN A 160 9.97 10.13 11.90
CA GLN A 160 9.77 10.89 13.15
C GLN A 160 9.12 12.25 12.79
N PRO A 161 8.23 12.80 13.65
CA PRO A 161 7.59 14.10 13.43
C PRO A 161 8.59 15.25 13.27
#